data_AF-A0A6P7X4I6-F1
#
_entry.id   AF-A0A6P7X4I6-F1
#
_cell.length_a   1.000
_cell.length_b   1.000
_cell.length_c   1.000
_cell.angle_alpha   90.00
_cell.angle_beta   90.00
_cell.angle_gamma   90.00
#
_symmetry.space_group_name_H-M   'P 1'
#
loop_
_entity.id
_entity.type
_entity.pdbx_description
1 polymer ?
#
loop_
_entity_poly.entity_id
_entity_poly.type
_entity_poly.pdbx_seq_one_letter_code
_entity_poly.pdbx_strand_id
1 'polypeptide(L)'
;MNLLLGIRFCWSSVLLALCIQVCRSFYLPGLAPVSFCEPGAQKESGNCKSEIELFVNRLDSVESVLPYEYNVFDFCSSTEKPPSENLGQVLFGERIASSPYKFKLGEEEDCKLTCFKTYDPAVDKDVGKMAFLKKGMQLNYQHHWIIDNMPVTWCYEMEDGHQYCNPGFPIGCFVTQDGRAKDACVINSEFNKKNTFYLFNHVDITITYHSGAGENWPGARLVAAKLVPKSYKHFAKDHLNCGGPPMEIPGSFSNKMDLIYTYSVKFEKNNKIKWASRWDYILESMPHKHSVV
;
A
#
# COMPACT_ATOMS: atom_id res chain seq x y z
N MET A 1 -12.63 64.08 29.46
CA MET A 1 -13.43 62.98 28.86
C MET A 1 -12.73 62.30 27.66
N ASN A 2 -11.93 63.01 26.85
CA ASN A 2 -11.26 62.42 25.67
C ASN A 2 -10.01 61.56 25.97
N LEU A 3 -9.31 61.76 27.10
CA LEU A 3 -8.09 61.00 27.43
C LEU A 3 -8.38 59.54 27.83
N LEU A 4 -9.50 59.31 28.52
CA LEU A 4 -9.94 57.97 28.96
C LEU A 4 -10.43 57.10 27.80
N LEU A 5 -10.95 57.71 26.73
CA LEU A 5 -11.38 57.01 25.52
C LEU A 5 -10.19 56.47 24.72
N GLY A 6 -9.11 57.24 24.60
CA GLY A 6 -7.87 56.84 23.90
C GLY A 6 -7.14 55.67 24.59
N ILE A 7 -7.14 55.65 25.92
CA ILE A 7 -6.52 54.56 26.70
C ILE A 7 -7.31 53.25 26.55
N ARG A 8 -8.65 53.31 26.52
CA ARG A 8 -9.52 52.14 26.27
C ARG A 8 -9.36 51.58 24.86
N PHE A 9 -9.16 52.44 23.87
CA PHE A 9 -8.87 52.01 22.49
C PHE A 9 -7.50 51.33 22.40
N CYS A 10 -6.47 51.89 23.04
CA CYS A 10 -5.13 51.32 23.05
C CYS A 10 -5.08 49.95 23.75
N TRP A 11 -5.77 49.79 24.88
CA TRP A 11 -5.88 48.49 25.58
C TRP A 11 -6.64 47.45 24.76
N SER A 12 -7.69 47.85 24.03
CA SER A 12 -8.43 46.95 23.15
C SER A 12 -7.58 46.47 21.98
N SER A 13 -6.74 47.34 21.41
CA SER A 13 -5.79 46.99 20.33
C SER A 13 -4.70 46.03 20.81
N VAL A 14 -4.19 46.21 22.04
CA VAL A 14 -3.18 45.32 22.64
C VAL A 14 -3.76 43.95 22.96
N LEU A 15 -5.00 43.89 23.48
CA LEU A 15 -5.72 42.63 23.70
C LEU A 15 -6.00 41.87 22.39
N LEU A 16 -6.35 42.58 21.32
CA LEU A 16 -6.56 41.98 20.01
C LEU A 16 -5.24 41.45 19.41
N ALA A 17 -4.14 42.19 19.57
CA ALA A 17 -2.80 41.73 19.15
C ALA A 17 -2.31 40.51 19.94
N LEU A 18 -2.64 40.41 21.23
CA LEU A 18 -2.34 39.21 22.04
C LEU A 18 -3.14 37.98 21.60
N CYS A 19 -4.40 38.16 21.18
CA CYS A 19 -5.23 37.05 20.71
C CYS A 19 -4.76 36.44 19.38
N ILE A 20 -4.15 37.24 18.50
CA ILE A 20 -3.64 36.77 17.19
C ILE A 20 -2.42 35.84 17.37
N GLN A 21 -1.63 35.99 18.45
CA GLN A 21 -0.50 35.12 18.75
C GLN A 21 -0.90 33.69 19.17
N VAL A 22 -2.17 33.46 19.53
CA VAL A 22 -2.65 32.14 20.00
C VAL A 22 -3.20 31.29 18.85
N CYS A 23 -3.30 31.84 17.63
CA CYS A 23 -3.64 31.06 16.44
C CYS A 23 -2.43 30.25 15.97
N ARG A 24 -2.07 29.20 16.72
CA ARG A 24 -1.22 28.14 16.17
C ARG A 24 -2.04 27.37 15.14
N SER A 25 -1.79 27.67 13.87
CA SER A 25 -2.31 26.89 12.75
C SER A 25 -1.96 25.43 12.96
N PHE A 26 -2.97 24.61 13.28
CA PHE A 26 -2.82 23.19 13.42
C PHE A 26 -2.76 22.57 12.03
N TYR A 27 -1.58 22.14 11.60
CA TYR A 27 -1.45 21.37 10.37
C TYR A 27 -1.98 19.96 10.62
N LEU A 28 -3.02 19.58 9.91
CA LEU A 28 -3.50 18.21 9.82
C LEU A 28 -2.67 17.49 8.75
N PRO A 29 -1.75 16.57 9.13
CA PRO A 29 -0.99 15.80 8.17
C PRO A 29 -1.94 14.98 7.29
N GLY A 30 -1.77 15.08 5.96
CA GLY A 30 -2.53 14.27 5.00
C GLY A 30 -3.65 14.97 4.22
N LEU A 31 -3.90 16.27 4.44
CA LEU A 31 -4.90 17.04 3.67
C LEU A 31 -4.30 17.89 2.55
N ALA A 32 -3.01 18.26 2.65
CA ALA A 32 -2.36 19.10 1.65
C ALA A 32 -1.89 18.26 0.45
N PRO A 33 -2.19 18.68 -0.79
CA PRO A 33 -1.77 17.95 -1.99
C PRO A 33 -0.24 17.92 -2.10
N VAL A 34 0.31 16.73 -2.30
CA VAL A 34 1.74 16.56 -2.61
C VAL A 34 1.90 16.57 -4.12
N SER A 35 2.79 17.43 -4.61
CA SER A 35 3.21 17.43 -6.02
C SER A 35 4.48 16.62 -6.18
N PHE A 36 4.52 15.80 -7.22
CA PHE A 36 5.66 14.98 -7.61
C PHE A 36 6.29 15.50 -8.91
N CYS A 37 7.61 15.51 -8.96
CA CYS A 37 8.38 15.93 -10.13
C CYS A 37 9.26 14.79 -10.62
N GLU A 38 9.47 14.74 -11.93
CA GLU A 38 10.47 13.86 -12.53
C GLU A 38 11.88 14.22 -12.02
N PRO A 39 12.79 13.24 -11.90
CA PRO A 39 14.15 13.46 -11.46
C PRO A 39 14.89 14.43 -12.40
N GLY A 40 15.17 15.64 -11.91
CA GLY A 40 15.79 16.73 -12.68
C GLY A 40 14.96 18.01 -12.76
N ALA A 41 13.62 17.93 -12.65
CA ALA A 41 12.72 19.08 -12.71
C ALA A 41 12.55 19.83 -11.35
N GLN A 42 13.15 19.30 -10.28
CA GLN A 42 13.09 19.88 -8.92
C GLN A 42 13.61 21.32 -8.83
N LYS A 43 14.48 21.75 -9.75
CA LYS A 43 15.08 23.08 -9.72
C LYS A 43 14.11 24.21 -10.10
N GLU A 44 12.99 23.89 -10.76
CA GLU A 44 12.04 24.90 -11.26
C GLU A 44 10.79 25.07 -10.38
N SER A 45 10.47 24.09 -9.54
CA SER A 45 9.25 24.08 -8.72
C SER A 45 9.61 23.83 -7.25
N GLY A 46 9.73 24.90 -6.46
CA GLY A 46 10.26 24.89 -5.10
C GLY A 46 9.50 24.10 -4.02
N ASN A 47 8.56 23.20 -4.38
CA ASN A 47 7.80 22.35 -3.46
C ASN A 47 7.33 21.03 -4.12
N CYS A 48 8.18 20.31 -4.84
CA CYS A 48 7.84 18.99 -5.38
C CYS A 48 8.80 17.88 -4.94
N LYS A 49 8.24 16.71 -4.61
CA LYS A 49 8.99 15.49 -4.24
C LYS A 49 9.34 14.69 -5.50
N SER A 50 10.52 14.08 -5.56
CA SER A 50 10.86 13.15 -6.66
C SER A 50 10.54 11.70 -6.33
N GLU A 51 10.50 11.37 -5.05
CA GLU A 51 10.36 10.02 -4.55
C GLU A 51 8.95 9.80 -3.99
N ILE A 52 8.36 8.68 -4.37
CA ILE A 52 7.06 8.20 -3.91
C ILE A 52 7.33 7.05 -2.95
N GLU A 53 6.91 7.23 -1.71
CA GLU A 53 7.02 6.25 -0.64
C GLU A 53 5.74 5.41 -0.56
N LEU A 54 5.92 4.10 -0.34
CA LEU A 54 4.83 3.19 -0.03
C LEU A 54 4.84 2.86 1.46
N PHE A 55 3.67 2.96 2.08
CA PHE A 55 3.46 2.57 3.46
C PHE A 55 2.59 1.32 3.55
N VAL A 56 2.80 0.55 4.61
CA VAL A 56 2.03 -0.66 4.91
C VAL A 56 1.27 -0.48 6.22
N ASN A 57 0.06 -1.00 6.29
CA ASN A 57 -0.74 -1.06 7.51
C ASN A 57 -0.81 -2.51 8.03
N ARG A 58 -1.52 -2.71 9.15
CA ARG A 58 -1.86 -4.03 9.68
C ARG A 58 -2.59 -4.88 8.62
N LEU A 59 -2.40 -6.19 8.71
CA LEU A 59 -3.15 -7.17 7.93
C LEU A 59 -4.42 -7.54 8.68
N ASP A 60 -5.52 -7.69 7.96
CA ASP A 60 -6.78 -8.23 8.45
C ASP A 60 -7.23 -9.41 7.59
N SER A 61 -8.29 -10.09 8.02
CA SER A 61 -8.80 -11.29 7.38
C SER A 61 -10.32 -11.26 7.43
N VAL A 62 -10.96 -11.76 6.37
CA VAL A 62 -12.42 -11.99 6.35
C VAL A 62 -12.83 -13.20 7.19
N GLU A 63 -11.91 -14.11 7.44
CA GLU A 63 -12.11 -15.37 8.18
C GLU A 63 -11.74 -15.26 9.67
N SER A 64 -10.99 -14.22 10.06
CA SER A 64 -10.46 -14.04 11.40
C SER A 64 -10.68 -12.62 11.91
N VAL A 65 -11.15 -12.50 13.16
CA VAL A 65 -11.40 -11.20 13.81
C VAL A 65 -10.12 -10.51 14.30
N LEU A 66 -8.98 -11.21 14.30
CA LEU A 66 -7.73 -10.69 14.86
C LEU A 66 -6.84 -10.10 13.75
N PRO A 67 -6.61 -8.78 13.72
CA PRO A 67 -5.63 -8.19 12.83
C PRO A 67 -4.20 -8.45 13.35
N TYR A 68 -3.24 -8.54 12.42
CA TYR A 68 -1.82 -8.69 12.74
C TYR A 68 -1.03 -7.51 12.20
N GLU A 69 -0.04 -7.05 12.95
CA GLU A 69 0.90 -6.05 12.45
C GLU A 69 1.75 -6.64 11.33
N TYR A 70 2.13 -5.79 10.36
CA TYR A 70 2.93 -6.21 9.21
C TYR A 70 4.26 -6.88 9.61
N ASN A 71 4.90 -6.39 10.69
CA ASN A 71 6.19 -6.87 11.18
C ASN A 71 6.12 -8.22 11.94
N VAL A 72 4.92 -8.71 12.28
CA VAL A 72 4.75 -10.04 12.89
C VAL A 72 5.00 -11.13 11.84
N PHE A 73 4.66 -10.86 10.59
CA PHE A 73 5.04 -11.70 9.46
C PHE A 73 6.48 -11.41 9.04
N ASP A 74 7.15 -12.42 8.49
CA ASP A 74 8.54 -12.29 8.02
C ASP A 74 8.62 -11.71 6.60
N PHE A 75 7.87 -10.63 6.34
CA PHE A 75 7.89 -9.91 5.07
C PHE A 75 9.11 -8.99 4.95
N CYS A 76 9.21 -8.28 3.82
CA CYS A 76 10.21 -7.23 3.63
C CYS A 76 9.77 -5.97 4.40
N SER A 77 10.51 -5.60 5.45
CA SER A 77 10.29 -4.36 6.21
C SER A 77 11.45 -3.38 5.99
N SER A 78 11.17 -2.08 6.06
CA SER A 78 12.20 -1.04 6.04
C SER A 78 12.80 -0.85 7.44
N THR A 79 14.07 -0.42 7.49
CA THR A 79 14.72 0.04 8.73
C THR A 79 14.44 1.51 9.04
N GLU A 80 13.71 2.20 8.16
CA GLU A 80 13.38 3.61 8.32
C GLU A 80 12.33 3.83 9.42
N LYS A 81 12.35 5.04 10.01
CA LYS A 81 11.37 5.41 11.03
C LYS A 81 9.97 5.40 10.41
N PRO A 82 8.96 4.89 11.13
CA PRO A 82 7.58 4.99 10.68
C PRO A 82 7.17 6.47 10.53
N PRO A 83 6.22 6.78 9.64
CA PRO A 83 5.71 8.14 9.48
C PRO A 83 5.09 8.65 10.79
N SER A 84 5.03 9.97 10.97
CA SER A 84 4.39 10.57 12.14
C SER A 84 2.90 10.23 12.16
N GLU A 85 2.46 9.48 13.17
CA GLU A 85 1.06 9.09 13.34
C GLU A 85 0.18 10.34 13.55
N ASN A 86 -0.97 10.38 12.87
CA ASN A 86 -1.99 11.40 13.12
C ASN A 86 -2.92 10.98 14.27
N LEU A 87 -3.62 11.94 14.88
CA LEU A 87 -4.49 11.66 16.03
C LEU A 87 -5.57 10.61 15.73
N GLY A 88 -6.08 10.57 14.49
CA GLY A 88 -7.04 9.57 14.05
C GLY A 88 -6.45 8.15 14.02
N GLN A 89 -5.25 7.99 13.46
CA GLN A 89 -4.52 6.72 13.40
C GLN A 89 -4.27 6.15 14.80
N VAL A 90 -3.88 7.01 15.74
CA VAL A 90 -3.69 6.61 17.14
C VAL A 90 -5.01 6.15 17.76
N LEU A 91 -6.11 6.88 17.53
CA LEU A 91 -7.43 6.56 18.08
C LEU A 91 -8.04 5.28 17.49
N PHE A 92 -7.77 4.98 16.22
CA PHE A 92 -8.26 3.76 15.55
C PHE A 92 -7.26 2.60 15.60
N GLY A 93 -6.11 2.78 16.26
CA GLY A 93 -5.08 1.75 16.42
C GLY A 93 -4.44 1.34 15.09
N GLU A 94 -4.35 2.27 14.14
CA GLU A 94 -3.61 2.06 12.89
C GLU A 94 -2.11 2.18 13.16
N ARG A 95 -1.35 1.17 12.71
CA ARG A 95 0.10 1.12 12.84
C ARG A 95 0.70 1.11 11.45
N ILE A 96 0.86 2.31 10.89
CA ILE A 96 1.45 2.48 9.57
C ILE A 96 2.98 2.36 9.70
N ALA A 97 3.57 1.49 8.90
CA ALA A 97 5.01 1.29 8.84
C ALA A 97 5.56 1.63 7.45
N SER A 98 6.81 2.07 7.41
CA SER A 98 7.53 2.33 6.17
C SER A 98 7.89 1.01 5.49
N SER A 99 7.67 0.95 4.18
CA SER A 99 8.04 -0.20 3.36
C SER A 99 9.39 0.03 2.65
N PRO A 100 10.07 -1.02 2.17
CA PRO A 100 11.29 -0.88 1.38
C PRO A 100 11.03 -0.44 -0.08
N TYR A 101 9.76 -0.27 -0.49
CA TYR A 101 9.42 0.12 -1.86
C TYR A 101 9.53 1.64 -2.01
N LYS A 102 10.38 2.06 -2.96
CA LYS A 102 10.59 3.45 -3.31
C LYS A 102 10.54 3.61 -4.81
N PHE A 103 9.69 4.52 -5.28
CA PHE A 103 9.50 4.77 -6.70
C PHE A 103 9.91 6.19 -7.02
N LYS A 104 10.41 6.41 -8.25
CA LYS A 104 10.61 7.75 -8.77
C LYS A 104 9.64 7.96 -9.91
N LEU A 105 8.97 9.09 -9.91
CA LEU A 105 7.99 9.41 -10.94
C LEU A 105 8.65 9.38 -12.32
N GLY A 106 8.11 8.57 -13.24
CA GLY A 106 8.59 8.43 -14.61
C GLY A 106 9.70 7.38 -14.82
N GLU A 107 10.26 6.80 -13.76
CA GLU A 107 11.19 5.67 -13.85
C GLU A 107 10.43 4.35 -13.68
N GLU A 108 10.09 3.70 -14.80
CA GLU A 108 9.50 2.36 -14.77
C GLU A 108 10.55 1.31 -14.41
N GLU A 109 10.19 0.40 -13.51
CA GLU A 109 11.06 -0.70 -13.08
C GLU A 109 10.30 -2.00 -13.32
N ASP A 110 10.98 -2.99 -13.89
CA ASP A 110 10.40 -4.31 -14.14
C ASP A 110 11.20 -5.35 -13.35
N CYS A 111 10.49 -6.20 -12.60
CA CYS A 111 11.07 -7.33 -11.88
C CYS A 111 12.20 -6.95 -10.90
N LYS A 112 12.05 -5.86 -10.15
CA LYS A 112 13.06 -5.38 -9.20
C LYS A 112 13.03 -6.17 -7.89
N LEU A 113 14.20 -6.55 -7.39
CA LEU A 113 14.36 -7.25 -6.11
C LEU A 113 14.05 -6.34 -4.92
N THR A 114 13.16 -6.78 -4.03
CA THR A 114 12.91 -6.12 -2.75
C THR A 114 13.72 -6.75 -1.63
N CYS A 115 13.49 -8.04 -1.37
CA CYS A 115 14.21 -8.80 -0.37
C CYS A 115 14.10 -10.30 -0.64
N PHE A 116 14.88 -11.10 0.08
CA PHE A 116 14.78 -12.55 0.06
C PHE A 116 14.74 -13.08 1.50
N LYS A 117 14.07 -14.21 1.70
CA LYS A 117 13.94 -14.90 2.98
C LYS A 117 14.25 -16.38 2.77
N THR A 118 15.08 -16.94 3.63
CA THR A 118 15.44 -18.37 3.59
C THR A 118 14.86 -19.04 4.81
N TYR A 119 14.20 -20.17 4.62
CA TYR A 119 13.61 -20.98 5.68
C TYR A 119 14.26 -22.36 5.70
N ASP A 120 14.89 -22.71 6.82
CA ASP A 120 15.51 -24.01 7.02
C ASP A 120 14.61 -24.92 7.90
N PRO A 121 14.22 -26.12 7.42
CA PRO A 121 13.44 -27.05 8.23
C PRO A 121 14.19 -27.56 9.47
N ALA A 122 15.52 -27.41 9.53
CA ALA A 122 16.31 -27.77 10.71
C ALA A 122 16.25 -26.72 11.84
N VAL A 123 15.69 -25.52 11.57
CA VAL A 123 15.64 -24.40 12.52
C VAL A 123 14.20 -24.17 12.98
N ASP A 124 13.90 -24.44 14.25
CA ASP A 124 12.55 -24.34 14.82
C ASP A 124 11.90 -22.96 14.60
N LYS A 125 12.70 -21.88 14.66
CA LYS A 125 12.23 -20.50 14.41
C LYS A 125 11.71 -20.33 12.99
N ASP A 126 12.40 -20.90 12.00
CA ASP A 126 12.02 -20.79 10.59
C ASP A 126 10.80 -21.67 10.27
N VAL A 127 10.71 -22.84 10.92
CA VAL A 127 9.50 -23.68 10.90
C VAL A 127 8.30 -22.91 11.45
N GLY A 128 8.45 -22.23 12.59
CA GLY A 128 7.40 -21.39 13.17
C GLY A 128 6.96 -20.24 12.25
N LYS A 129 7.92 -19.52 11.66
CA LYS A 129 7.63 -18.43 10.70
C LYS A 129 6.92 -18.93 9.44
N MET A 130 7.37 -20.05 8.87
CA MET A 130 6.75 -20.67 7.70
C MET A 130 5.34 -21.14 8.01
N ALA A 131 5.12 -21.77 9.17
CA ALA A 131 3.79 -22.17 9.63
C ALA A 131 2.87 -20.96 9.82
N PHE A 132 3.38 -19.84 10.35
CA PHE A 132 2.62 -18.61 10.51
C PHE A 132 2.26 -17.98 9.16
N LEU A 133 3.18 -17.95 8.20
CA LEU A 133 2.92 -17.50 6.83
C LEU A 133 1.83 -18.35 6.15
N LYS A 134 1.92 -19.68 6.27
CA LYS A 134 0.91 -20.62 5.76
C LYS A 134 -0.46 -20.34 6.39
N LYS A 135 -0.52 -20.18 7.71
CA LYS A 135 -1.76 -19.84 8.41
C LYS A 135 -2.35 -18.51 7.93
N GLY A 136 -1.50 -17.52 7.65
CA GLY A 136 -1.89 -16.24 7.03
C GLY A 136 -2.61 -16.44 5.70
N MET A 137 -2.06 -17.29 4.82
CA MET A 137 -2.68 -17.63 3.54
C MET A 137 -3.97 -18.46 3.70
N GLN A 138 -4.03 -19.40 4.65
CA GLN A 138 -5.24 -20.20 4.91
C GLN A 138 -6.42 -19.36 5.37
N LEU A 139 -6.15 -18.33 6.17
CA LEU A 139 -7.15 -17.41 6.69
C LEU A 139 -7.37 -16.20 5.77
N ASN A 140 -6.84 -16.22 4.54
CA ASN A 140 -7.03 -15.13 3.57
C ASN A 140 -6.68 -13.74 4.15
N TYR A 141 -5.55 -13.63 4.86
CA TYR A 141 -5.08 -12.34 5.36
C TYR A 141 -4.68 -11.43 4.19
N GLN A 142 -5.04 -10.15 4.28
CA GLN A 142 -4.85 -9.16 3.24
C GLN A 142 -3.88 -8.06 3.65
N HIS A 143 -3.04 -7.65 2.69
CA HIS A 143 -2.18 -6.49 2.77
C HIS A 143 -2.96 -5.21 2.49
N HIS A 144 -2.74 -4.21 3.33
CA HIS A 144 -3.26 -2.86 3.18
C HIS A 144 -2.11 -1.89 2.93
N TRP A 145 -1.93 -1.49 1.68
CA TRP A 145 -0.85 -0.60 1.25
C TRP A 145 -1.38 0.80 0.96
N ILE A 146 -0.54 1.81 1.21
CA ILE A 146 -0.92 3.22 1.13
C ILE A 146 0.16 3.98 0.35
N ILE A 147 -0.25 4.73 -0.67
CA ILE A 147 0.61 5.63 -1.46
C ILE A 147 -0.05 7.00 -1.50
N ASP A 148 0.66 8.07 -1.11
CA ASP A 148 0.13 9.45 -1.05
C ASP A 148 -1.23 9.55 -0.31
N ASN A 149 -1.33 8.86 0.84
CA ASN A 149 -2.54 8.76 1.65
C ASN A 149 -3.75 8.15 0.92
N MET A 150 -3.53 7.39 -0.16
CA MET A 150 -4.56 6.64 -0.86
C MET A 150 -4.32 5.13 -0.72
N PRO A 151 -5.38 4.33 -0.50
CA PRO A 151 -5.25 2.88 -0.50
C PRO A 151 -4.87 2.40 -1.89
N VAL A 152 -3.93 1.45 -1.93
CA VAL A 152 -3.64 0.67 -3.12
C VAL A 152 -4.76 -0.36 -3.30
N THR A 153 -5.34 -0.39 -4.49
CA THR A 153 -6.47 -1.26 -4.80
C THR A 153 -6.04 -2.40 -5.72
N TRP A 154 -6.61 -3.57 -5.50
CA TRP A 154 -6.48 -4.70 -6.41
C TRP A 154 -7.81 -4.94 -7.11
N CYS A 155 -7.79 -4.83 -8.43
CA CYS A 155 -8.95 -5.10 -9.26
C CYS A 155 -8.76 -6.41 -10.04
N TYR A 156 -9.80 -7.24 -10.07
CA TYR A 156 -9.83 -8.49 -10.81
C TYR A 156 -11.20 -8.69 -11.45
N GLU A 157 -11.22 -9.37 -12.59
CA GLU A 157 -12.45 -9.72 -13.31
C GLU A 157 -12.97 -11.06 -12.77
N MET A 158 -14.27 -11.13 -12.53
CA MET A 158 -14.96 -12.38 -12.16
C MET A 158 -15.55 -13.06 -13.41
N GLU A 159 -15.95 -14.33 -13.28
CA GLU A 159 -16.53 -15.12 -14.38
C GLU A 159 -17.79 -14.49 -14.99
N ASP A 160 -18.48 -13.64 -14.24
CA ASP A 160 -19.66 -12.90 -14.68
C ASP A 160 -19.34 -11.67 -15.56
N GLY A 161 -18.05 -11.40 -15.79
CA GLY A 161 -17.55 -10.28 -16.60
C GLY A 161 -17.53 -8.95 -15.85
N HIS A 162 -17.89 -8.91 -14.56
CA HIS A 162 -17.78 -7.71 -13.75
C HIS A 162 -16.38 -7.58 -13.13
N GLN A 163 -15.87 -6.36 -13.13
CA GLN A 163 -14.61 -6.02 -12.47
C GLN A 163 -14.88 -5.63 -11.02
N TYR A 164 -14.26 -6.33 -10.08
CA TYR A 164 -14.32 -6.04 -8.65
C TYR A 164 -12.98 -5.47 -8.19
N CYS A 165 -13.02 -4.40 -7.40
CA CYS A 165 -11.84 -3.78 -6.82
C CYS A 165 -11.91 -3.85 -5.31
N ASN A 166 -10.84 -4.36 -4.67
CA ASN A 166 -10.72 -4.40 -3.22
C ASN A 166 -9.60 -3.46 -2.75
N PRO A 167 -9.78 -2.69 -1.67
CA PRO A 167 -8.73 -1.89 -1.05
C PRO A 167 -7.84 -2.80 -0.20
N GLY A 168 -7.08 -3.67 -0.87
CA GLY A 168 -6.20 -4.65 -0.27
C GLY A 168 -6.05 -5.88 -1.16
N PHE A 169 -5.02 -6.69 -0.89
CA PHE A 169 -4.76 -7.91 -1.65
C PHE A 169 -4.23 -9.01 -0.73
N PRO A 170 -4.55 -10.29 -0.96
CA PRO A 170 -4.17 -11.36 -0.06
C PRO A 170 -2.67 -11.66 -0.12
N ILE A 171 -2.12 -12.19 0.99
CA ILE A 171 -0.72 -12.66 1.06
C ILE A 171 -0.45 -13.72 -0.03
N GLY A 172 -1.45 -14.52 -0.34
CA GLY A 172 -1.39 -15.63 -1.27
C GLY A 172 -2.69 -16.39 -1.24
N CYS A 173 -2.67 -17.61 -1.76
CA CYS A 173 -3.85 -18.46 -1.80
C CYS A 173 -3.49 -19.91 -1.47
N PHE A 174 -4.49 -20.69 -1.04
CA PHE A 174 -4.31 -22.09 -0.65
C PHE A 174 -5.28 -23.01 -1.39
N VAL A 175 -4.75 -24.03 -2.06
CA VAL A 175 -5.56 -25.10 -2.66
C VAL A 175 -5.64 -26.25 -1.67
N THR A 176 -6.87 -26.54 -1.25
CA THR A 176 -7.16 -27.60 -0.26
C THR A 176 -6.71 -28.98 -0.73
N GLN A 177 -6.63 -29.95 0.20
CA GLN A 177 -6.28 -31.33 -0.12
C GLN A 177 -7.26 -31.98 -1.11
N ASP A 178 -8.53 -31.57 -1.04
CA ASP A 178 -9.58 -32.01 -1.96
C ASP A 178 -9.44 -31.40 -3.37
N GLY A 179 -8.47 -30.51 -3.60
CA GLY A 179 -8.25 -29.82 -4.86
C GLY A 179 -9.22 -28.67 -5.13
N ARG A 180 -9.96 -28.22 -4.12
CA ARG A 180 -10.82 -27.03 -4.24
C ARG A 180 -9.97 -25.78 -4.08
N ALA A 181 -9.86 -25.00 -5.15
CA ALA A 181 -9.36 -23.63 -5.12
C ALA A 181 -10.42 -22.73 -4.45
N LYS A 182 -9.97 -21.84 -3.56
CA LYS A 182 -10.80 -20.84 -2.89
C LYS A 182 -10.17 -19.46 -3.04
N ASP A 183 -10.98 -18.42 -2.86
CA ASP A 183 -10.54 -17.02 -2.83
C ASP A 183 -9.70 -16.65 -4.06
N ALA A 184 -8.53 -16.06 -3.86
CA ALA A 184 -7.63 -15.64 -4.93
C ALA A 184 -7.06 -16.79 -5.78
N CYS A 185 -7.17 -18.05 -5.35
CA CYS A 185 -6.75 -19.18 -6.19
C CYS A 185 -7.66 -19.39 -7.40
N VAL A 186 -8.89 -18.86 -7.40
CA VAL A 186 -9.83 -19.00 -8.53
C VAL A 186 -9.41 -18.13 -9.72
N ILE A 187 -8.62 -17.08 -9.46
CA ILE A 187 -8.29 -16.04 -10.44
C ILE A 187 -7.25 -16.53 -11.47
N ASN A 188 -6.41 -17.50 -11.12
CA ASN A 188 -5.44 -18.07 -12.05
C ASN A 188 -5.55 -19.60 -12.08
N SER A 189 -5.84 -20.14 -13.27
CA SER A 189 -5.94 -21.58 -13.54
C SER A 189 -4.66 -22.39 -13.24
N GLU A 190 -3.50 -21.73 -13.14
CA GLU A 190 -2.22 -22.35 -12.75
C GLU A 190 -2.19 -22.75 -11.26
N PHE A 191 -3.06 -22.17 -10.43
CA PHE A 191 -3.16 -22.46 -8.99
C PHE A 191 -4.04 -23.67 -8.71
N ASN A 192 -3.65 -24.84 -9.21
CA ASN A 192 -4.48 -26.05 -9.19
C ASN A 192 -3.88 -27.25 -8.44
N LYS A 193 -2.65 -27.15 -7.93
CA LYS A 193 -2.01 -28.27 -7.24
C LYS A 193 -2.60 -28.50 -5.85
N LYS A 194 -3.01 -29.74 -5.58
CA LYS A 194 -3.59 -30.14 -4.29
C LYS A 194 -2.62 -29.89 -3.13
N ASN A 195 -3.16 -29.47 -1.99
CA ASN A 195 -2.41 -29.25 -0.75
C ASN A 195 -1.19 -28.32 -0.92
N THR A 196 -1.32 -27.31 -1.77
CA THR A 196 -0.24 -26.39 -2.14
C THR A 196 -0.66 -24.95 -1.87
N PHE A 197 0.28 -24.20 -1.31
CA PHE A 197 0.15 -22.77 -1.07
C PHE A 197 0.85 -22.02 -2.20
N TYR A 198 0.21 -20.96 -2.69
CA TYR A 198 0.79 -20.06 -3.69
C TYR A 198 0.99 -18.70 -3.04
N LEU A 199 2.25 -18.31 -2.87
CA LEU A 199 2.59 -17.03 -2.28
C LEU A 199 2.59 -15.94 -3.35
N PHE A 200 1.98 -14.80 -3.07
CA PHE A 200 2.07 -13.62 -3.93
C PHE A 200 3.33 -12.82 -3.58
N ASN A 201 4.44 -13.27 -4.15
CA ASN A 201 5.76 -12.70 -3.92
C ASN A 201 6.16 -11.63 -4.95
N HIS A 202 5.37 -11.42 -6.00
CA HIS A 202 5.56 -10.37 -6.97
C HIS A 202 4.34 -9.45 -7.03
N VAL A 203 4.56 -8.16 -7.19
CA VAL A 203 3.49 -7.17 -7.32
C VAL A 203 3.73 -6.25 -8.50
N ASP A 204 2.74 -6.16 -9.39
CA ASP A 204 2.73 -5.18 -10.47
C ASP A 204 1.95 -3.95 -10.02
N ILE A 205 2.66 -2.85 -9.77
CA ILE A 205 2.11 -1.60 -9.28
C ILE A 205 1.91 -0.65 -10.45
N THR A 206 0.71 -0.12 -10.60
CA THR A 206 0.38 0.90 -11.60
C THR A 206 -0.04 2.17 -10.87
N ILE A 207 0.75 3.23 -11.04
CA ILE A 207 0.50 4.53 -10.43
C ILE A 207 -0.04 5.46 -11.53
N THR A 208 -1.31 5.85 -11.39
CA THR A 208 -1.93 6.80 -12.30
C THR A 208 -1.72 8.22 -11.77
N TYR A 209 -1.29 9.14 -12.63
CA TYR A 209 -1.03 10.52 -12.26
C TYR A 209 -1.63 11.54 -13.24
N HIS A 210 -1.96 12.70 -12.71
CA HIS A 210 -2.34 13.88 -13.47
C HIS A 210 -1.11 14.78 -13.62
N SER A 211 -0.69 15.09 -14.84
CA SER A 211 0.59 15.80 -15.08
C SER A 211 0.57 17.29 -14.72
N GLY A 212 -0.59 17.83 -14.36
CA GLY A 212 -0.78 19.26 -14.09
C GLY A 212 -0.85 20.14 -15.34
N ALA A 213 -0.81 19.53 -16.54
CA ALA A 213 -0.88 20.27 -17.80
C ALA A 213 -2.27 20.93 -17.94
N GLY A 214 -2.30 22.26 -18.01
CA GLY A 214 -3.53 23.06 -18.09
C GLY A 214 -4.12 23.45 -16.73
N GLU A 215 -3.41 23.19 -15.62
CA GLU A 215 -3.85 23.47 -14.26
C GLU A 215 -2.91 24.46 -13.54
N ASN A 216 -3.40 25.10 -12.48
CA ASN A 216 -2.67 26.15 -11.75
C ASN A 216 -1.68 25.60 -10.70
N TRP A 217 -1.24 24.34 -10.80
CA TRP A 217 -0.26 23.76 -9.87
C TRP A 217 0.94 23.14 -10.57
N PRO A 218 2.15 23.27 -9.99
CA PRO A 218 3.35 22.65 -10.53
C PRO A 218 3.40 21.15 -10.25
N GLY A 219 3.96 20.40 -11.19
CA GLY A 219 4.24 18.96 -11.08
C GLY A 219 3.03 18.05 -11.29
N ALA A 220 3.29 16.75 -11.17
CA ALA A 220 2.29 15.71 -11.24
C ALA A 220 1.64 15.46 -9.88
N ARG A 221 0.37 15.08 -9.88
CA ARG A 221 -0.33 14.59 -8.68
C ARG A 221 -0.83 13.18 -8.91
N LEU A 222 -0.65 12.31 -7.92
CA LEU A 222 -1.16 10.94 -8.00
C LEU A 222 -2.69 10.97 -7.86
N VAL A 223 -3.37 10.18 -8.69
CA VAL A 223 -4.84 10.12 -8.73
C VAL A 223 -5.38 8.73 -8.41
N ALA A 224 -4.61 7.67 -8.71
CA ALA A 224 -4.97 6.31 -8.37
C ALA A 224 -3.71 5.45 -8.19
N ALA A 225 -3.82 4.44 -7.33
CA ALA A 225 -2.81 3.40 -7.17
C ALA A 225 -3.49 2.03 -7.27
N LYS A 226 -3.11 1.26 -8.28
CA LYS A 226 -3.59 -0.09 -8.52
C LYS A 226 -2.45 -1.08 -8.43
N LEU A 227 -2.76 -2.30 -8.01
CA LEU A 227 -1.79 -3.39 -7.90
C LEU A 227 -2.40 -4.69 -8.40
N VAL A 228 -1.59 -5.51 -9.06
CA VAL A 228 -1.91 -6.89 -9.40
C VAL A 228 -0.92 -7.80 -8.68
N PRO A 229 -1.37 -8.65 -7.74
CA PRO A 229 -0.50 -9.61 -7.08
C PRO A 229 -0.24 -10.79 -8.01
N LYS A 230 1.00 -11.24 -8.05
CA LYS A 230 1.45 -12.37 -8.86
C LYS A 230 2.36 -13.30 -8.04
N SER A 231 2.43 -14.55 -8.49
CA SER A 231 3.28 -15.56 -7.91
C SER A 231 4.33 -15.99 -8.93
N TYR A 232 5.61 -15.86 -8.60
CA TYR A 232 6.71 -16.27 -9.47
C TYR A 232 7.78 -17.02 -8.71
N LYS A 233 8.16 -18.19 -9.22
CA LYS A 233 9.28 -18.95 -8.71
C LYS A 233 10.59 -18.39 -9.29
N HIS A 234 11.32 -17.64 -8.47
CA HIS A 234 12.65 -17.15 -8.80
C HIS A 234 13.72 -18.21 -8.50
N PHE A 235 14.69 -18.39 -9.39
CA PHE A 235 15.74 -19.41 -9.24
C PHE A 235 16.95 -18.92 -8.45
N ALA A 236 17.34 -17.66 -8.64
CA ALA A 236 18.47 -17.05 -7.96
C ALA A 236 18.27 -15.54 -7.86
N LYS A 237 18.97 -14.90 -6.91
CA LYS A 237 18.92 -13.45 -6.68
C LYS A 237 19.36 -12.64 -7.90
N ASP A 238 20.32 -13.18 -8.65
CA ASP A 238 20.94 -12.52 -9.81
C ASP A 238 20.22 -12.85 -11.13
N HIS A 239 19.28 -13.81 -11.10
CA HIS A 239 18.49 -14.23 -12.25
C HIS A 239 17.01 -14.30 -11.86
N LEU A 240 16.40 -13.12 -11.75
CA LEU A 240 14.99 -12.98 -11.44
C LEU A 240 14.15 -13.36 -12.66
N ASN A 241 13.28 -14.35 -12.49
CA ASN A 241 12.32 -14.75 -13.51
C ASN A 241 10.90 -14.28 -13.16
N CYS A 242 10.50 -13.10 -13.64
CA CYS A 242 9.12 -12.57 -13.49
C CYS A 242 8.16 -13.00 -14.61
N GLY A 243 8.46 -14.10 -15.30
CA GLY A 243 7.54 -14.80 -16.21
C GLY A 243 7.57 -16.32 -16.00
N GLY A 244 8.05 -16.75 -14.83
CA GLY A 244 8.22 -18.16 -14.48
C GLY A 244 6.94 -18.81 -13.96
N PRO A 245 7.00 -20.13 -13.67
CA PRO A 245 5.90 -20.81 -12.99
C PRO A 245 5.66 -20.22 -11.60
N PRO A 246 4.48 -20.43 -11.02
CA PRO A 246 4.14 -19.83 -9.73
C PRO A 246 4.96 -20.39 -8.57
N MET A 247 5.09 -19.59 -7.50
CA MET A 247 5.83 -19.96 -6.29
C MET A 247 4.98 -20.87 -5.41
N GLU A 248 5.27 -22.16 -5.50
CA GLU A 248 4.59 -23.22 -4.76
C GLU A 248 5.28 -23.52 -3.42
N ILE A 249 4.52 -23.47 -2.35
CA ILE A 249 4.92 -23.88 -1.01
C ILE A 249 4.12 -25.13 -0.63
N PRO A 250 4.74 -26.31 -0.52
CA PRO A 250 4.02 -27.53 -0.17
C PRO A 250 3.54 -27.48 1.30
N GLY A 251 2.45 -28.20 1.60
CA GLY A 251 1.90 -28.29 2.96
C GLY A 251 2.95 -28.69 4.01
N SER A 252 3.78 -29.69 3.69
CA SER A 252 4.99 -30.05 4.43
C SER A 252 6.23 -29.63 3.64
N PHE A 253 7.15 -28.90 4.26
CA PHE A 253 8.44 -28.56 3.64
C PHE A 253 9.55 -29.36 4.33
N SER A 254 10.29 -30.15 3.55
CA SER A 254 11.40 -30.99 4.02
C SER A 254 12.77 -30.47 3.58
N ASN A 255 12.78 -29.53 2.64
CA ASN A 255 13.98 -28.92 2.09
C ASN A 255 14.02 -27.43 2.44
N LYS A 256 15.21 -26.84 2.43
CA LYS A 256 15.39 -25.39 2.53
C LYS A 256 14.62 -24.70 1.41
N MET A 257 13.95 -23.60 1.75
CA MET A 257 13.10 -22.86 0.82
C MET A 257 13.44 -21.39 0.87
N ASP A 258 13.74 -20.83 -0.31
CA ASP A 258 14.00 -19.41 -0.50
C ASP A 258 12.76 -18.73 -1.09
N LEU A 259 12.27 -17.70 -0.41
CA LEU A 259 11.21 -16.81 -0.88
C LEU A 259 11.86 -15.50 -1.32
N ILE A 260 11.77 -15.19 -2.60
CA ILE A 260 12.30 -13.94 -3.18
C ILE A 260 11.12 -13.05 -3.49
N TYR A 261 11.13 -11.82 -2.97
CA TYR A 261 10.09 -10.82 -3.20
C TYR A 261 10.55 -9.79 -4.23
N THR A 262 9.70 -9.52 -5.20
CA THR A 262 9.99 -8.61 -6.31
C THR A 262 8.80 -7.69 -6.58
N TYR A 263 9.04 -6.61 -7.33
CA TYR A 263 7.97 -5.72 -7.79
C TYR A 263 8.29 -5.15 -9.16
N SER A 264 7.24 -4.70 -9.84
CA SER A 264 7.32 -3.86 -11.03
C SER A 264 6.48 -2.61 -10.80
N VAL A 265 6.92 -1.47 -11.32
CA VAL A 265 6.18 -0.20 -11.25
C VAL A 265 6.03 0.41 -12.62
N LYS A 266 4.80 0.83 -12.95
CA LYS A 266 4.44 1.54 -14.17
C LYS A 266 3.70 2.82 -13.86
N PHE A 267 3.85 3.81 -14.72
CA PHE A 267 3.25 5.13 -14.53
C PHE A 267 2.30 5.47 -15.68
N GLU A 268 1.02 5.64 -15.36
CA GLU A 268 0.00 5.97 -16.35
C GLU A 268 -0.43 7.43 -16.22
N LYS A 269 -0.23 8.20 -17.28
CA LYS A 269 -0.71 9.59 -17.34
C LYS A 269 -2.20 9.62 -17.68
N ASN A 270 -3.01 10.16 -16.78
CA ASN A 270 -4.43 10.39 -17.04
C ASN A 270 -4.88 11.78 -16.58
N ASN A 271 -4.98 12.71 -17.54
CA ASN A 271 -5.40 14.09 -17.27
C ASN A 271 -6.93 14.27 -17.29
N LYS A 272 -7.72 13.22 -17.55
CA LYS A 272 -9.20 13.31 -17.51
C LYS A 272 -9.73 13.23 -16.08
N ILE A 273 -9.01 12.52 -15.20
CA ILE A 273 -9.37 12.38 -13.79
C ILE A 273 -8.91 13.64 -13.07
N LYS A 274 -9.87 14.45 -12.60
CA LYS A 274 -9.57 15.59 -11.73
C LYS A 274 -9.01 15.08 -10.42
N TRP A 275 -7.98 15.75 -9.88
CA TRP A 275 -7.40 15.39 -8.58
C TRP A 275 -8.44 15.37 -7.45
N ALA A 276 -9.44 16.25 -7.48
CA ALA A 276 -10.53 16.27 -6.51
C ALA A 276 -11.38 14.99 -6.51
N SER A 277 -11.43 14.28 -7.63
CA SER A 277 -12.13 12.99 -7.83
C SER A 277 -11.27 11.77 -7.47
N ARG A 278 -10.10 11.95 -6.84
CA ARG A 278 -9.24 10.83 -6.43
C ARG A 278 -9.89 9.88 -5.42
N TRP A 279 -11.00 10.28 -4.79
CA TRP A 279 -11.77 9.42 -3.89
C TRP A 279 -12.76 8.51 -4.64
N ASP A 280 -13.07 8.79 -5.90
CA ASP A 280 -14.12 8.08 -6.64
C ASP A 280 -13.73 6.62 -6.88
N TYR A 281 -12.48 6.34 -7.24
CA TYR A 281 -11.99 4.95 -7.41
C TYR A 281 -11.98 4.17 -6.09
N ILE A 282 -11.84 4.88 -4.96
CA ILE A 282 -11.88 4.27 -3.62
C ILE A 282 -13.33 3.88 -3.29
N LEU A 283 -14.29 4.75 -3.60
CA LEU A 283 -15.72 4.48 -3.41
C LEU A 283 -16.20 3.31 -4.27
N GLU A 284 -15.72 3.20 -5.51
CA GLU A 284 -15.99 2.05 -6.39
C GLU A 284 -15.41 0.74 -5.84
N SER A 285 -14.31 0.81 -5.10
CA SER A 285 -13.68 -0.36 -4.46
C SER A 285 -14.30 -0.77 -3.12
N MET A 286 -15.24 0.02 -2.58
CA MET A 286 -15.92 -0.39 -1.35
C MET A 286 -16.98 -1.44 -1.71
N PRO A 287 -16.93 -2.64 -1.10
CA PRO A 287 -18.00 -3.62 -1.32
C PRO A 287 -19.30 -2.96 -0.90
N HIS A 288 -20.27 -2.88 -1.82
CA HIS A 288 -21.61 -2.44 -1.50
C HIS A 288 -22.09 -3.30 -0.33
N LYS A 289 -22.13 -2.73 0.87
CA LYS A 289 -22.84 -3.35 1.98
C LYS A 289 -24.28 -3.45 1.51
N HIS A 290 -24.69 -4.63 1.04
CA HIS A 290 -26.09 -4.95 0.89
C HIS A 290 -26.75 -4.55 2.20
N SER A 291 -27.65 -3.59 2.10
CA SER A 291 -28.51 -3.17 3.19
C SER A 291 -29.22 -4.42 3.69
N VAL A 292 -28.82 -4.92 4.85
CA VAL A 292 -29.59 -5.92 5.57
C VAL A 292 -30.83 -5.17 6.05
N VAL A 293 -31.93 -5.38 5.34
CA VAL A 293 -33.30 -5.09 5.78
C VAL A 293 -33.73 -6.19 6.75
#